data_AF-A0A399ZPT2-F1
#
_entry.id   AF-A0A399ZPT2-F1
#
_cell.length_a   1.000
_cell.length_b   1.000
_cell.length_c   1.000
_cell.angle_alpha   90.00
_cell.angle_beta   90.00
_cell.angle_gamma   90.00
#
_symmetry.space_group_name_H-M   'P 1'
#
loop_
_entity.id
_entity.type
_entity.pdbx_description
1 polymer ?
#
loop_
_entity_poly.entity_id
_entity_poly.type
_entity_poly.pdbx_seq_one_letter_code
_entity_poly.pdbx_strand_id
1 'polypeptide(L)'
;MRRLLTFILSVGLVAAPQIFASAQTGAYAEIVAIDAQNFPQVSALLDVFNANGGFESNLQPSNLTVYEDGQPRPVDTLTQLEVPVQIVVAVNPAPALDVRDSNGVARFARVVEALQNWTNSQPAESSDDLSLVSLSGSLIAHASVKDWFVSLGSFKPDFRKSTPNLQTLSIALDTVNMPLKQPGMKRAILFITPHLDDPNIDNTIAPLIQRAVQLKVRVFVWFVDAEDQFVSPSANAFKSLALQTNGSFATFSGVESLPDPNIYFAPLRRIHALTYTSALTNAGDHTLNVNVETPQGNLSAPDQTFSVDIQPPNPIFVSPPLQITRQPPADDPYNPDILVPAEQPIQIIVEFPDGHTRDLKRTSLLVDGTIVAENLKPPFDSFVWDLSAYDESGQHTIVVEAEDSLGLTKSSMGIPVTLTVVMAPRGVQALFARYSSYLVLGALGLAGLALLVILLRSRRNVASRKKSRETKRSFDDPLTQPVVSLTEPPASATKKVKTAPRQLLRLQARPKRAQDAPARLVRLTSGGEPANAAPISLLEKETTFGTDPVQAAHVLDDASISSLHARIKQTEDKSFMIYDYGSVAGTWVNYDPVAREGRRLAHGDRIHFGRLVYRFELKQAPPESEPRVTSKK
;
A
#
# COMPACT_ATOMS: atom_id res chain seq x y z
N MET A 1 59.95 37.96 36.38
CA MET A 1 59.31 36.70 35.90
C MET A 1 57.84 36.90 35.48
N ARG A 2 56.92 37.36 36.34
CA ARG A 2 55.47 37.48 36.01
C ARG A 2 55.10 38.32 34.74
N ARG A 3 55.91 39.32 34.36
CA ARG A 3 55.68 40.16 33.16
C ARG A 3 56.22 39.56 31.85
N LEU A 4 57.09 38.55 31.91
CA LEU A 4 57.61 37.89 30.70
C LEU A 4 56.61 36.82 30.20
N LEU A 5 56.00 36.08 31.15
CA LEU A 5 54.98 35.07 30.84
C LEU A 5 53.74 35.65 30.15
N THR A 6 53.33 36.86 30.54
CA THR A 6 52.15 37.54 29.96
C THR A 6 52.37 38.01 28.53
N PHE A 7 53.61 38.30 28.13
CA PHE A 7 53.93 38.68 26.75
C PHE A 7 53.98 37.46 25.81
N ILE A 8 54.46 36.32 26.30
CA ILE A 8 54.45 35.05 25.55
C ILE A 8 53.01 34.54 25.36
N LEU A 9 52.14 34.71 26.36
CA LEU A 9 50.74 34.27 26.27
C LEU A 9 49.87 35.17 25.35
N SER A 10 50.21 36.44 25.15
CA SER A 10 49.49 37.34 24.25
C SER A 10 49.95 37.25 22.79
N VAL A 11 51.22 36.93 22.53
CA VAL A 11 51.73 36.68 21.16
C VAL A 11 51.26 35.32 20.64
N GLY A 12 51.02 34.33 21.51
CA GLY A 12 50.51 33.01 21.13
C GLY A 12 49.08 32.96 20.61
N LEU A 13 48.27 34.02 20.78
CA LEU A 13 46.84 34.03 20.42
C LEU A 13 46.52 34.66 19.05
N VAL A 14 47.52 35.20 18.34
CA VAL A 14 47.34 35.85 17.02
C VAL A 14 47.82 34.97 15.86
N ALA A 15 48.46 33.84 16.16
CA ALA A 15 48.95 32.86 15.18
C ALA A 15 48.01 31.66 15.00
N ALA A 16 46.70 31.84 15.14
CA ALA A 16 45.75 30.89 14.61
C ALA A 16 45.85 30.93 13.08
N PRO A 17 46.15 29.82 12.38
CA PRO A 17 46.04 29.80 10.93
C PRO A 17 44.57 30.08 10.61
N GLN A 18 44.30 31.20 9.95
CA GLN A 18 43.06 31.38 9.19
C GLN A 18 43.08 30.26 8.15
N ILE A 19 42.39 29.15 8.44
CA ILE A 19 42.07 28.14 7.45
C ILE A 19 41.05 28.81 6.53
N PHE A 20 41.57 29.59 5.58
CA PHE A 20 40.87 29.80 4.33
C PHE A 20 40.69 28.41 3.74
N ALA A 21 39.50 27.84 3.96
CA ALA A 21 39.04 26.70 3.22
C ALA A 21 38.91 27.17 1.77
N SER A 22 40.02 27.09 1.03
CA SER A 22 39.98 27.06 -0.41
C SER A 22 39.03 25.93 -0.76
N ALA A 23 37.87 26.27 -1.28
CA ALA A 23 36.94 25.31 -1.86
C ALA A 23 37.62 24.71 -3.09
N GLN A 24 38.48 23.72 -2.85
CA GLN A 24 38.89 22.78 -3.87
C GLN A 24 37.62 22.13 -4.38
N THR A 25 37.39 22.18 -5.69
CA THR A 25 36.43 21.34 -6.42
C THR A 25 36.65 19.90 -6.00
N GLY A 26 35.90 19.44 -5.00
CA GLY A 26 36.09 18.15 -4.38
C GLY A 26 35.41 17.06 -5.18
N ALA A 27 36.08 15.92 -5.33
CA ALA A 27 35.38 14.69 -5.64
C ALA A 27 34.36 14.40 -4.51
N TYR A 28 33.14 14.02 -4.86
CA TYR A 28 32.08 13.77 -3.89
C TYR A 28 31.21 12.58 -4.29
N ALA A 29 30.64 11.93 -3.28
CA ALA A 29 29.52 11.01 -3.41
C ALA A 29 28.33 11.58 -2.63
N GLU A 30 27.11 11.40 -3.11
CA GLU A 30 25.89 11.85 -2.43
C GLU A 30 24.72 10.92 -2.73
N ILE A 31 24.00 10.49 -1.69
CA ILE A 31 22.72 9.80 -1.85
C ILE A 31 21.65 10.88 -2.09
N VAL A 32 20.96 10.81 -3.24
CA VAL A 32 19.98 11.80 -3.68
C VAL A 32 18.57 11.39 -3.28
N ALA A 33 18.27 10.09 -3.33
CA ALA A 33 16.99 9.52 -2.92
C ALA A 33 17.17 8.06 -2.49
N ILE A 34 16.31 7.60 -1.59
CA ILE A 34 16.20 6.21 -1.15
C ILE A 34 14.75 5.80 -1.38
N ASP A 35 14.54 4.59 -1.92
CA ASP A 35 13.23 3.98 -2.09
C ASP A 35 13.25 2.55 -1.55
N ALA A 36 12.43 2.34 -0.51
CA ALA A 36 12.22 1.08 0.19
C ALA A 36 10.84 0.45 -0.09
N GLN A 37 10.09 0.90 -1.11
CA GLN A 37 8.77 0.33 -1.43
C GLN A 37 8.85 -1.18 -1.74
N ASN A 38 9.96 -1.64 -2.31
CA ASN A 38 10.22 -3.05 -2.64
C ASN A 38 10.99 -3.81 -1.53
N PHE A 39 10.91 -3.34 -0.27
CA PHE A 39 11.56 -3.98 0.88
C PHE A 39 11.27 -5.49 0.92
N PRO A 40 12.29 -6.36 1.17
CA PRO A 40 13.61 -6.07 1.70
C PRO A 40 14.64 -5.54 0.69
N GLN A 41 14.30 -5.46 -0.60
CA GLN A 41 15.17 -4.79 -1.57
C GLN A 41 15.00 -3.28 -1.45
N VAL A 42 16.06 -2.60 -1.00
CA VAL A 42 16.12 -1.13 -0.95
C VAL A 42 16.95 -0.65 -2.13
N SER A 43 16.47 0.43 -2.76
CA SER A 43 17.16 1.08 -3.87
C SER A 43 17.54 2.50 -3.49
N ALA A 44 18.65 2.99 -4.06
CA ALA A 44 19.10 4.36 -3.84
C ALA A 44 19.67 4.97 -5.12
N LEU A 45 19.43 6.27 -5.28
CA LEU A 45 20.05 7.09 -6.32
C LEU A 45 21.29 7.76 -5.75
N LEU A 46 22.44 7.54 -6.38
CA LEU A 46 23.76 7.97 -5.93
C LEU A 46 24.44 8.82 -7.02
N ASP A 47 24.80 10.05 -6.66
CA ASP A 47 25.72 10.87 -7.43
C ASP A 47 27.15 10.56 -7.04
N VAL A 48 28.04 10.37 -8.03
CA VAL A 48 29.49 10.27 -7.82
C VAL A 48 30.20 11.12 -8.87
N PHE A 49 30.96 12.11 -8.40
CA PHE A 49 31.70 13.04 -9.24
C PHE A 49 33.15 13.13 -8.81
N ASN A 50 34.06 13.28 -9.77
CA ASN A 50 35.46 13.56 -9.52
C ASN A 50 35.75 15.04 -9.26
N ALA A 51 36.98 15.33 -8.84
CA ALA A 51 37.48 16.69 -8.56
C ALA A 51 37.48 17.64 -9.78
N ASN A 52 37.29 17.12 -11.00
CA ASN A 52 37.14 17.91 -12.22
C ASN A 52 35.67 18.19 -12.58
N GLY A 53 34.72 17.79 -11.72
CA GLY A 53 33.28 17.95 -11.97
C GLY A 53 32.68 16.94 -12.95
N GLY A 54 33.46 15.96 -13.44
CA GLY A 54 32.98 14.87 -14.30
C GLY A 54 32.31 13.75 -13.51
N PHE A 55 31.33 13.09 -14.12
CA PHE A 55 30.60 11.96 -13.53
C PHE A 55 31.44 10.67 -13.61
N GLU A 56 31.56 9.93 -12.50
CA GLU A 56 32.31 8.68 -12.44
C GLU A 56 31.47 7.51 -13.00
N SER A 57 31.58 7.24 -14.30
CA SER A 57 30.76 6.22 -14.98
C SER A 57 31.23 4.77 -14.77
N ASN A 58 32.48 4.55 -14.37
CA ASN A 58 33.13 3.23 -14.48
C ASN A 58 33.15 2.45 -13.15
N LEU A 59 32.11 2.63 -12.32
CA LEU A 59 31.96 1.94 -11.05
C LEU A 59 31.29 0.56 -11.26
N GLN A 60 31.62 -0.39 -10.40
CA GLN A 60 31.00 -1.71 -10.29
C GLN A 60 30.38 -1.87 -8.90
N PRO A 61 29.42 -2.80 -8.68
CA PRO A 61 28.85 -3.06 -7.35
C PRO A 61 29.92 -3.29 -6.27
N SER A 62 31.01 -3.98 -6.62
CA SER A 62 32.15 -4.26 -5.73
C SER A 62 32.98 -3.04 -5.33
N ASN A 63 32.80 -1.88 -5.98
CA ASN A 63 33.44 -0.62 -5.58
C ASN A 63 32.62 0.14 -4.53
N LEU A 64 31.42 -0.33 -4.20
CA LEU A 64 30.54 0.33 -3.25
C LEU A 64 30.30 -0.56 -2.03
N THR A 65 30.28 0.05 -0.86
CA THR A 65 29.74 -0.56 0.36
C THR A 65 28.65 0.34 0.90
N VAL A 66 27.45 -0.21 1.01
CA VAL A 66 26.34 0.44 1.71
C VAL A 66 26.51 0.20 3.20
N TYR A 67 26.17 1.18 4.03
CA TYR A 67 26.07 1.01 5.48
C TYR A 67 24.65 1.37 5.91
N GLU A 68 23.96 0.38 6.46
CA GLU A 68 22.59 0.45 6.97
C GLU A 68 22.63 0.44 8.50
N ASP A 69 22.24 1.55 9.15
CA ASP A 69 22.44 1.79 10.59
C ASP A 69 23.92 1.52 11.04
N GLY A 70 24.86 1.88 10.16
CA GLY A 70 26.30 1.64 10.34
C GLY A 70 26.77 0.20 10.09
N GLN A 71 25.89 -0.74 9.74
CA GLN A 71 26.25 -2.12 9.38
C GLN A 71 26.52 -2.25 7.88
N PRO A 72 27.67 -2.82 7.46
CA PRO A 72 28.00 -2.94 6.04
C PRO A 72 27.09 -3.94 5.32
N ARG A 73 26.61 -3.55 4.15
CA ARG A 73 25.85 -4.36 3.18
C ARG A 73 26.55 -4.33 1.83
N PRO A 74 26.67 -5.47 1.13
CA PRO A 74 27.12 -5.48 -0.26
C PRO A 74 26.08 -4.80 -1.15
N VAL A 75 26.52 -4.17 -2.24
CA VAL A 75 25.62 -3.72 -3.31
C VAL A 75 25.31 -4.90 -4.23
N ASP A 76 24.03 -5.19 -4.42
CA ASP A 76 23.57 -6.31 -5.27
C ASP A 76 23.64 -5.94 -6.76
N THR A 77 23.16 -4.73 -7.10
CA THR A 77 23.24 -4.19 -8.47
C THR A 77 23.63 -2.72 -8.46
N LEU A 78 24.34 -2.31 -9.50
CA LEU A 78 24.69 -0.92 -9.78
C LEU A 78 24.48 -0.66 -11.27
N THR A 79 23.64 0.31 -11.59
CA THR A 79 23.32 0.68 -12.98
C THR A 79 23.43 2.18 -13.15
N GLN A 80 23.96 2.63 -14.30
CA GLN A 80 23.96 4.05 -14.63
C GLN A 80 22.64 4.38 -15.35
N LEU A 81 21.88 5.32 -14.79
CA LEU A 81 20.66 5.84 -15.41
C LEU A 81 20.94 7.20 -16.06
N GLU A 82 20.22 7.47 -17.14
CA GLU A 82 20.12 8.83 -17.69
C GLU A 82 18.92 9.56 -17.07
N VAL A 83 19.17 10.78 -16.59
CA VAL A 83 18.20 11.66 -15.95
C VAL A 83 18.23 13.04 -16.61
N PRO A 84 17.09 13.75 -16.74
CA PRO A 84 17.09 15.09 -17.29
C PRO A 84 17.77 16.07 -16.34
N VAL A 85 18.34 17.14 -16.90
CA VAL A 85 18.91 18.26 -16.13
C VAL A 85 17.97 19.47 -16.17
N GLN A 86 17.83 20.16 -15.05
CA GLN A 86 17.16 21.46 -14.97
C GLN A 86 18.17 22.55 -15.32
N ILE A 87 17.98 23.21 -16.46
CA ILE A 87 18.89 24.25 -16.99
C ILE A 87 18.17 25.59 -17.00
N VAL A 88 18.72 26.57 -16.29
CA VAL A 88 18.29 27.97 -16.41
C VAL A 88 19.34 28.75 -17.18
N VAL A 89 18.99 29.20 -18.38
CA VAL A 89 19.83 30.13 -19.14
C VAL A 89 19.44 31.56 -18.76
N ALA A 90 20.42 32.34 -18.31
CA ALA A 90 20.22 33.65 -17.71
C ALA A 90 21.04 34.69 -18.48
N VAL A 91 20.36 35.60 -19.18
CA VAL A 91 21.01 36.62 -20.02
C VAL A 91 20.94 37.98 -19.35
N ASN A 92 22.11 38.57 -19.07
CA ASN A 92 22.27 39.89 -18.47
C ASN A 92 22.44 40.94 -19.59
N PRO A 93 21.42 41.75 -19.93
CA PRO A 93 21.48 42.60 -21.13
C PRO A 93 22.33 43.85 -20.91
N ALA A 94 23.22 44.17 -21.86
CA ALA A 94 24.03 45.39 -21.87
C ALA A 94 24.52 45.75 -23.28
N PRO A 95 25.10 46.95 -23.50
CA PRO A 95 25.59 47.39 -24.81
C PRO A 95 26.68 46.48 -25.38
N ALA A 96 27.50 45.88 -24.52
CA ALA A 96 28.56 44.93 -24.91
C ALA A 96 28.06 43.75 -25.74
N LEU A 97 26.78 43.36 -25.59
CA LEU A 97 26.14 42.24 -26.31
C LEU A 97 25.65 42.60 -27.73
N ASP A 98 25.42 43.89 -28.03
CA ASP A 98 25.08 44.41 -29.38
C ASP A 98 26.30 44.98 -30.14
N VAL A 99 27.51 44.83 -29.60
CA VAL A 99 28.76 45.06 -30.36
C VAL A 99 28.81 44.10 -31.54
N ARG A 100 29.19 44.61 -32.73
CA ARG A 100 29.12 43.88 -34.00
C ARG A 100 30.49 43.57 -34.57
N ASP A 101 30.61 42.40 -35.17
CA ASP A 101 31.77 42.00 -35.97
C ASP A 101 31.85 42.77 -37.31
N SER A 102 32.91 42.54 -38.08
CA SER A 102 33.11 43.16 -39.40
C SER A 102 32.04 42.80 -40.44
N ASN A 103 31.23 41.76 -40.20
CA ASN A 103 30.10 41.35 -41.03
C ASN A 103 28.76 41.93 -40.53
N GLY A 104 28.78 42.74 -39.46
CA GLY A 104 27.60 43.36 -38.85
C GLY A 104 26.83 42.46 -37.88
N VAL A 105 27.37 41.27 -37.54
CA VAL A 105 26.74 40.30 -36.63
C VAL A 105 27.04 40.67 -35.18
N ALA A 106 26.01 40.80 -34.35
CA ALA A 106 26.17 41.14 -32.93
C ALA A 106 26.74 39.96 -32.13
N ARG A 107 27.54 40.22 -31.08
CA ARG A 107 28.06 39.19 -30.17
C ARG A 107 26.97 38.26 -29.63
N PHE A 108 25.83 38.81 -29.21
CA PHE A 108 24.71 37.98 -28.75
C PHE A 108 24.11 37.08 -29.86
N ALA A 109 24.16 37.48 -31.13
CA ALA A 109 23.73 36.60 -32.22
C ALA A 109 24.65 35.37 -32.36
N ARG A 110 25.96 35.51 -32.09
CA ARG A 110 26.90 34.37 -32.02
C ARG A 110 26.65 33.46 -30.81
N VAL A 111 26.24 34.05 -29.67
CA VAL A 111 25.80 33.28 -28.49
C VAL A 111 24.55 32.46 -28.82
N VAL A 112 23.57 33.04 -29.50
CA VAL A 112 22.37 32.34 -29.97
C VAL A 112 22.72 31.27 -31.02
N GLU A 113 23.66 31.53 -31.93
CA GLU A 113 24.19 30.54 -32.91
C GLU A 113 24.83 29.33 -32.21
N ALA A 114 25.64 29.54 -31.18
CA ALA A 114 26.23 28.46 -30.38
C ALA A 114 25.16 27.63 -29.64
N LEU A 115 24.17 28.30 -29.02
CA LEU A 115 23.05 27.64 -28.36
C LEU A 115 22.12 26.92 -29.34
N GLN A 116 21.98 27.42 -30.59
CA GLN A 116 21.24 26.75 -31.65
C GLN A 116 21.93 25.45 -32.06
N ASN A 117 23.24 25.47 -32.25
CA ASN A 117 24.02 24.28 -32.59
C ASN A 117 23.92 23.20 -31.50
N TRP A 118 23.92 23.62 -30.22
CA TRP A 118 23.66 22.74 -29.08
C TRP A 118 22.23 22.19 -29.06
N THR A 119 21.22 23.05 -29.26
CA THR A 119 19.80 22.67 -29.33
C THR A 119 19.58 21.61 -30.43
N ASN A 120 20.21 21.79 -31.59
CA ASN A 120 20.15 20.87 -32.73
C ASN A 120 20.91 19.55 -32.50
N SER A 121 21.83 19.49 -31.53
CA SER A 121 22.55 18.25 -31.17
C SER A 121 21.89 17.45 -30.05
N GLN A 122 20.81 17.95 -29.45
CA GLN A 122 20.07 17.20 -28.43
C GLN A 122 19.19 16.11 -29.06
N PRO A 123 18.96 14.98 -28.37
CA PRO A 123 17.98 13.99 -28.78
C PRO A 123 16.57 14.60 -28.93
N ALA A 124 15.81 14.12 -29.92
CA ALA A 124 14.44 14.59 -30.14
C ALA A 124 13.50 14.36 -28.95
N GLU A 125 13.75 13.30 -28.18
CA GLU A 125 13.02 12.92 -26.96
C GLU A 125 13.69 13.45 -25.67
N SER A 126 14.51 14.51 -25.75
CA SER A 126 15.15 15.08 -24.56
C SER A 126 14.11 15.61 -23.56
N SER A 127 14.15 15.05 -22.35
CA SER A 127 13.29 15.42 -21.22
C SER A 127 13.88 16.52 -20.34
N ASP A 128 14.99 17.14 -20.76
CA ASP A 128 15.62 18.27 -20.06
C ASP A 128 14.63 19.41 -19.81
N ASP A 129 14.82 20.10 -18.69
CA ASP A 129 13.88 21.06 -18.15
C ASP A 129 14.46 22.48 -18.24
N LEU A 130 14.14 23.20 -19.32
CA LEU A 130 14.80 24.46 -19.66
C LEU A 130 13.98 25.69 -19.27
N SER A 131 14.68 26.72 -18.79
CA SER A 131 14.13 28.04 -18.51
C SER A 131 15.01 29.15 -19.10
N LEU A 132 14.41 30.27 -19.48
CA LEU A 132 15.11 31.48 -19.94
C LEU A 132 14.74 32.66 -19.03
N VAL A 133 15.73 33.33 -18.46
CA VAL A 133 15.54 34.48 -17.57
C VAL A 133 16.40 35.67 -17.96
N SER A 134 15.96 36.87 -17.58
CA SER A 134 16.69 38.13 -17.75
C SER A 134 16.33 39.11 -16.61
N LEU A 135 16.82 40.36 -16.69
CA LEU A 135 16.37 41.46 -15.83
C LEU A 135 14.84 41.68 -15.83
N SER A 136 14.12 41.25 -16.86
CA SER A 136 12.65 41.33 -16.93
C SER A 136 11.92 40.19 -16.19
N GLY A 137 12.64 39.27 -15.54
CA GLY A 137 12.09 38.07 -14.92
C GLY A 137 12.26 36.82 -15.79
N SER A 138 11.40 35.83 -15.58
CA SER A 138 11.34 34.62 -16.40
C SER A 138 10.56 34.88 -17.70
N LEU A 139 11.17 34.53 -18.83
CA LEU A 139 10.55 34.61 -20.16
C LEU A 139 9.87 33.30 -20.55
N ILE A 140 10.45 32.19 -20.13
CA ILE A 140 9.87 30.85 -20.21
C ILE A 140 10.46 30.00 -19.08
N ALA A 141 9.64 29.12 -18.50
CA ALA A 141 10.04 28.20 -17.44
C ALA A 141 9.53 26.79 -17.73
N HIS A 142 10.29 25.79 -17.26
CA HIS A 142 9.98 24.36 -17.38
C HIS A 142 9.66 23.83 -18.79
N ALA A 143 10.25 24.43 -19.82
CA ALA A 143 9.97 24.17 -21.22
C ALA A 143 10.84 23.06 -21.82
N SER A 144 10.38 22.49 -22.93
CA SER A 144 11.18 21.61 -23.78
C SER A 144 12.35 22.37 -24.41
N VAL A 145 13.41 21.66 -24.79
CA VAL A 145 14.57 22.20 -25.54
C VAL A 145 14.12 23.05 -26.75
N LYS A 146 13.10 22.58 -27.48
CA LYS A 146 12.58 23.24 -28.68
C LYS A 146 11.81 24.53 -28.36
N ASP A 147 10.88 24.49 -27.41
CA ASP A 147 10.05 25.64 -27.05
C ASP A 147 10.87 26.73 -26.36
N TRP A 148 11.85 26.32 -25.55
CA TRP A 148 12.86 27.20 -24.98
C TRP A 148 13.68 27.91 -26.07
N PHE A 149 14.14 27.19 -27.11
CA PHE A 149 14.89 27.81 -28.19
C PHE A 149 14.04 28.78 -29.03
N VAL A 150 12.76 28.49 -29.24
CA VAL A 150 11.80 29.45 -29.86
C VAL A 150 11.69 30.73 -29.01
N SER A 151 11.62 30.61 -27.69
CA SER A 151 11.63 31.77 -26.78
C SER A 151 12.94 32.56 -26.90
N LEU A 152 14.09 31.89 -26.89
CA LEU A 152 15.41 32.53 -27.07
C LEU A 152 15.53 33.27 -28.41
N GLY A 153 15.06 32.69 -29.52
CA GLY A 153 15.04 33.36 -30.83
C GLY A 153 14.12 34.58 -30.88
N SER A 154 13.12 34.66 -30.01
CA SER A 154 12.23 35.82 -29.86
C SER A 154 12.79 36.92 -28.94
N PHE A 155 13.76 36.59 -28.09
CA PHE A 155 14.32 37.50 -27.08
C PHE A 155 15.17 38.61 -27.70
N LYS A 156 14.64 39.84 -27.66
CA LYS A 156 15.26 41.04 -28.25
C LYS A 156 15.18 42.24 -27.28
N PRO A 157 15.97 42.24 -26.19
CA PRO A 157 16.03 43.36 -25.26
C PRO A 157 16.70 44.59 -25.92
N ASP A 158 16.41 45.79 -25.41
CA ASP A 158 17.14 47.01 -25.81
C ASP A 158 18.51 47.03 -25.12
N PHE A 159 19.44 46.23 -25.64
CA PHE A 159 20.81 46.08 -25.13
C PHE A 159 21.50 47.43 -24.90
N ARG A 160 21.27 48.43 -25.77
CA ARG A 160 21.92 49.75 -25.71
C ARG A 160 21.45 50.63 -24.55
N LYS A 161 20.28 50.34 -23.97
CA LYS A 161 19.70 51.05 -22.82
C LYS A 161 19.68 50.19 -21.54
N SER A 162 20.21 48.98 -21.60
CA SER A 162 20.22 48.05 -20.47
C SER A 162 21.51 48.18 -19.66
N THR A 163 21.42 48.09 -18.33
CA THR A 163 22.58 48.07 -17.43
C THR A 163 22.66 46.70 -16.74
N PRO A 164 23.76 45.95 -16.93
CA PRO A 164 23.90 44.62 -16.38
C PRO A 164 24.06 44.68 -14.85
N ASN A 165 23.46 43.73 -14.14
CA ASN A 165 23.58 43.65 -12.68
C ASN A 165 23.28 42.23 -12.15
N LEU A 166 23.48 42.02 -10.85
CA LEU A 166 23.34 40.71 -10.20
C LEU A 166 21.87 40.23 -10.04
N GLN A 167 20.86 41.07 -10.29
CA GLN A 167 19.46 40.66 -10.18
C GLN A 167 19.12 39.51 -11.14
N THR A 168 19.72 39.50 -12.35
CA THR A 168 19.59 38.40 -13.32
C THR A 168 20.03 37.05 -12.72
N LEU A 169 21.13 37.03 -11.96
CA LEU A 169 21.62 35.82 -11.29
C LEU A 169 20.73 35.42 -10.10
N SER A 170 20.18 36.38 -9.34
CA SER A 170 19.17 36.07 -8.32
C SER A 170 17.95 35.42 -8.93
N ILE A 171 17.38 35.99 -10.00
CA ILE A 171 16.21 35.43 -10.70
C ILE A 171 16.51 34.02 -11.23
N ALA A 172 17.73 33.76 -11.70
CA ALA A 172 18.14 32.42 -12.13
C ALA A 172 18.17 31.43 -10.95
N LEU A 173 18.69 31.84 -9.79
CA LEU A 173 18.70 31.04 -8.55
C LEU A 173 17.30 30.85 -7.94
N ASP A 174 16.40 31.82 -8.12
CA ASP A 174 14.98 31.69 -7.76
C ASP A 174 14.27 30.67 -8.67
N THR A 175 14.52 30.76 -9.98
CA THR A 175 13.90 29.89 -11.00
C THR A 175 14.38 28.44 -10.89
N VAL A 176 15.69 28.22 -10.72
CA VAL A 176 16.23 26.86 -10.55
C VAL A 176 15.83 26.22 -9.22
N ASN A 177 15.36 27.01 -8.24
CA ASN A 177 14.88 26.45 -6.97
C ASN A 177 13.45 25.88 -7.06
N MET A 178 12.77 26.02 -8.20
CA MET A 178 11.46 25.39 -8.42
C MET A 178 11.54 23.86 -8.28
N PRO A 179 10.43 23.18 -7.89
CA PRO A 179 10.42 21.73 -7.71
C PRO A 179 10.88 20.96 -8.95
N LEU A 180 11.68 19.92 -8.74
CA LEU A 180 12.16 19.05 -9.81
C LEU A 180 11.03 18.13 -10.29
N LYS A 181 11.00 17.83 -11.60
CA LYS A 181 9.99 16.94 -12.21
C LYS A 181 10.13 15.49 -11.75
N GLN A 182 11.35 15.05 -11.41
CA GLN A 182 11.63 13.73 -10.87
C GLN A 182 12.87 13.76 -9.95
N PRO A 183 13.04 12.78 -9.04
CA PRO A 183 14.28 12.59 -8.29
C PRO A 183 15.51 12.39 -9.20
N GLY A 184 16.70 12.71 -8.69
CA GLY A 184 17.97 12.56 -9.44
C GLY A 184 18.29 13.69 -10.43
N MET A 185 17.32 14.54 -10.78
CA MET A 185 17.56 15.72 -11.65
C MET A 185 18.56 16.68 -11.01
N LYS A 186 19.58 17.08 -11.77
CA LYS A 186 20.59 18.05 -11.35
C LYS A 186 20.22 19.46 -11.80
N ARG A 187 20.81 20.46 -11.15
CA ARG A 187 20.52 21.88 -11.37
C ARG A 187 21.73 22.60 -11.97
N ALA A 188 21.51 23.33 -13.05
CA ALA A 188 22.52 24.11 -13.74
C ALA A 188 22.01 25.50 -14.13
N ILE A 189 22.90 26.49 -14.07
CA ILE A 189 22.69 27.83 -14.63
C ILE A 189 23.75 28.07 -15.70
N LEU A 190 23.34 28.55 -16.88
CA LEU A 190 24.24 29.17 -17.85
C LEU A 190 24.03 30.69 -17.81
N PHE A 191 24.94 31.40 -17.16
CA PHE A 191 24.90 32.83 -16.98
C PHE A 191 25.71 33.54 -18.08
N ILE A 192 25.00 34.22 -18.98
CA ILE A 192 25.57 35.00 -20.08
C ILE A 192 25.59 36.45 -19.62
N THR A 193 26.78 36.99 -19.33
CA THR A 193 26.95 38.32 -18.73
C THR A 193 28.15 39.06 -19.32
N PRO A 194 28.07 40.39 -19.44
CA PRO A 194 29.23 41.26 -19.65
C PRO A 194 29.91 41.60 -18.31
N HIS A 195 30.84 42.55 -18.32
CA HIS A 195 31.33 43.21 -17.11
C HIS A 195 30.22 43.95 -16.35
N LEU A 196 30.41 44.10 -15.04
CA LEU A 196 29.58 44.93 -14.16
C LEU A 196 30.45 46.04 -13.57
N ASP A 197 29.95 47.28 -13.63
CA ASP A 197 30.54 48.47 -13.01
C ASP A 197 30.26 48.52 -11.49
N ASP A 198 30.68 47.48 -10.76
CA ASP A 198 30.61 47.42 -9.29
C ASP A 198 32.02 47.26 -8.68
N PRO A 199 32.58 48.31 -8.04
CA PRO A 199 33.90 48.23 -7.41
C PRO A 199 33.92 47.33 -6.16
N ASN A 200 32.76 46.90 -5.65
CA ASN A 200 32.62 46.02 -4.49
C ASN A 200 32.04 44.64 -4.88
N ILE A 201 32.13 44.25 -6.16
CA ILE A 201 31.50 43.05 -6.73
C ILE A 201 31.76 41.77 -5.93
N ASP A 202 32.96 41.58 -5.38
CA ASP A 202 33.31 40.41 -4.56
C ASP A 202 32.42 40.26 -3.32
N ASN A 203 32.00 41.38 -2.72
CA ASN A 203 31.10 41.40 -1.56
C ASN A 203 29.63 41.24 -1.97
N THR A 204 29.21 41.82 -3.11
CA THR A 204 27.81 41.80 -3.56
C THR A 204 27.42 40.45 -4.19
N ILE A 205 28.37 39.72 -4.77
CA ILE A 205 28.15 38.38 -5.34
C ILE A 205 28.21 37.25 -4.31
N ALA A 206 28.97 37.40 -3.21
CA ALA A 206 29.22 36.33 -2.25
C ALA A 206 27.95 35.64 -1.70
N PRO A 207 26.85 36.36 -1.36
CA PRO A 207 25.59 35.72 -0.95
C PRO A 207 24.96 34.84 -2.04
N LEU A 208 25.12 35.21 -3.32
CA LEU A 208 24.62 34.44 -4.45
C LEU A 208 25.46 33.18 -4.70
N ILE A 209 26.77 33.24 -4.48
CA ILE A 209 27.65 32.06 -4.50
C ILE A 209 27.23 31.07 -3.41
N GLN A 210 27.09 31.54 -2.17
CA GLN A 210 26.66 30.70 -1.04
C GLN A 210 25.28 30.06 -1.30
N ARG A 211 24.34 30.83 -1.86
CA ARG A 211 23.03 30.31 -2.28
C ARG A 211 23.15 29.25 -3.38
N ALA A 212 23.98 29.45 -4.40
CA ALA A 212 24.19 28.47 -5.45
C ALA A 212 24.76 27.14 -4.92
N VAL A 213 25.74 27.22 -4.01
CA VAL A 213 26.32 26.04 -3.32
C VAL A 213 25.27 25.32 -2.47
N GLN A 214 24.49 26.05 -1.66
CA GLN A 214 23.41 25.47 -0.85
C GLN A 214 22.31 24.79 -1.69
N LEU A 215 21.97 25.37 -2.84
CA LEU A 215 21.01 24.81 -3.78
C LEU A 215 21.59 23.70 -4.68
N LYS A 216 22.89 23.38 -4.53
CA LYS A 216 23.66 22.42 -5.34
C LYS A 216 23.59 22.70 -6.85
N VAL A 217 23.55 23.99 -7.20
CA VAL A 217 23.45 24.48 -8.58
C VAL A 217 24.84 24.71 -9.13
N ARG A 218 25.14 24.15 -10.31
CA ARG A 218 26.39 24.45 -11.02
C ARG A 218 26.21 25.67 -11.93
N VAL A 219 27.07 26.68 -11.77
CA VAL A 219 26.97 27.93 -12.54
C VAL A 219 28.08 28.01 -13.58
N PHE A 220 27.69 27.88 -14.84
CA PHE A 220 28.55 28.08 -16.00
C PHE A 220 28.41 29.53 -16.45
N VAL A 221 29.53 30.22 -16.69
CA VAL A 221 29.54 31.64 -17.05
C VAL A 221 30.13 31.79 -18.45
N TRP A 222 29.36 32.45 -19.33
CA TRP A 222 29.85 33.00 -20.59
C TRP A 222 29.97 34.51 -20.43
N PHE A 223 31.21 34.97 -20.27
CA PHE A 223 31.57 36.36 -20.09
C PHE A 223 31.76 37.04 -21.45
N VAL A 224 30.73 37.76 -21.90
CA VAL A 224 30.62 38.29 -23.28
C VAL A 224 30.95 39.78 -23.31
N ASP A 225 32.20 40.11 -23.63
CA ASP A 225 32.69 41.49 -23.57
C ASP A 225 33.96 41.75 -24.40
N ALA A 226 34.46 42.99 -24.42
CA ALA A 226 35.77 43.29 -24.99
C ALA A 226 36.92 42.64 -24.19
N GLU A 227 38.03 42.32 -24.87
CA GLU A 227 39.14 41.54 -24.29
C GLU A 227 39.79 42.22 -23.08
N ASP A 228 39.82 43.55 -23.03
CA ASP A 228 40.31 44.35 -21.90
C ASP A 228 39.49 44.16 -20.63
N GLN A 229 38.22 43.79 -20.75
CA GLN A 229 37.31 43.53 -19.64
C GLN A 229 37.44 42.12 -19.05
N PHE A 230 38.13 41.19 -19.72
CA PHE A 230 38.31 39.81 -19.24
C PHE A 230 39.16 39.69 -17.96
N VAL A 231 39.89 40.76 -17.61
CA VAL A 231 40.66 40.87 -16.36
C VAL A 231 40.04 41.83 -15.34
N SER A 232 38.80 42.29 -15.58
CA SER A 232 38.06 43.17 -14.67
C SER A 232 37.77 42.51 -13.31
N PRO A 233 37.49 43.29 -12.25
CA PRO A 233 37.03 42.74 -10.96
C PRO A 233 35.82 41.81 -11.13
N SER A 234 34.84 42.20 -11.97
CA SER A 234 33.65 41.39 -12.23
C SER A 234 33.96 40.05 -12.92
N ALA A 235 34.93 40.01 -13.84
CA ALA A 235 35.38 38.75 -14.45
C ALA A 235 35.99 37.80 -13.41
N ASN A 236 36.81 38.31 -12.49
CA ASN A 236 37.39 37.51 -11.40
C ASN A 236 36.32 37.01 -10.40
N ALA A 237 35.33 37.85 -10.09
CA ALA A 237 34.19 37.48 -9.26
C ALA A 237 33.35 36.35 -9.89
N PHE A 238 33.02 36.46 -11.18
CA PHE A 238 32.26 35.43 -11.89
C PHE A 238 33.06 34.13 -12.13
N LYS A 239 34.38 34.24 -12.34
CA LYS A 239 35.26 33.06 -12.36
C LYS A 239 35.26 32.36 -11.00
N SER A 240 35.24 33.11 -9.90
CA SER A 240 35.15 32.57 -8.54
C SER A 240 33.80 31.92 -8.24
N LEU A 241 32.69 32.49 -8.74
CA LEU A 241 31.35 31.87 -8.72
C LEU A 241 31.34 30.53 -9.46
N ALA A 242 31.89 30.49 -10.68
CA ALA A 242 31.94 29.26 -11.47
C ALA A 242 32.77 28.17 -10.77
N LEU A 243 33.96 28.50 -10.27
CA LEU A 243 34.82 27.54 -9.56
C LEU A 243 34.17 27.01 -8.27
N GLN A 244 33.59 27.87 -7.43
CA GLN A 244 32.95 27.45 -6.18
C GLN A 244 31.66 26.63 -6.39
N THR A 245 31.08 26.66 -7.58
CA THR A 245 29.86 25.90 -7.93
C THR A 245 30.14 24.70 -8.84
N ASN A 246 31.40 24.28 -8.98
CA ASN A 246 31.82 23.19 -9.87
C ASN A 246 31.40 23.41 -11.35
N GLY A 247 31.30 24.67 -11.77
CA GLY A 247 30.98 25.12 -13.13
C GLY A 247 32.22 25.45 -13.96
N SER A 248 32.05 26.31 -14.96
CA SER A 248 33.12 26.74 -15.88
C SER A 248 32.97 28.22 -16.24
N PHE A 249 34.08 28.88 -16.56
CA PHE A 249 34.13 30.28 -16.97
C PHE A 249 34.79 30.39 -18.35
N ALA A 250 34.07 30.92 -19.33
CA ALA A 250 34.55 31.16 -20.68
C ALA A 250 34.36 32.63 -21.07
N THR A 251 35.34 33.19 -21.78
CA THR A 251 35.36 34.59 -22.24
C THR A 251 35.11 34.66 -23.75
N PHE A 252 34.35 35.65 -24.21
CA PHE A 252 33.99 35.81 -25.63
C PHE A 252 33.83 37.27 -26.05
N SER A 253 34.73 37.73 -26.94
CA SER A 253 34.77 39.06 -27.54
C SER A 253 34.19 39.12 -28.95
N GLY A 254 33.82 37.96 -29.51
CA GLY A 254 33.31 37.82 -30.88
C GLY A 254 34.21 37.00 -31.79
N VAL A 255 35.40 36.58 -31.32
CA VAL A 255 36.45 35.94 -32.14
C VAL A 255 36.78 34.52 -31.66
N GLU A 256 36.67 34.28 -30.36
CA GLU A 256 36.90 33.00 -29.69
C GLU A 256 35.76 32.01 -29.98
N SER A 257 36.01 30.72 -29.78
CA SER A 257 34.94 29.71 -29.86
C SER A 257 34.27 29.54 -28.51
N LEU A 258 32.95 29.73 -28.44
CA LEU A 258 32.16 29.35 -27.27
C LEU A 258 32.17 27.81 -27.10
N PRO A 259 32.36 27.28 -25.88
CA PRO A 259 32.32 25.83 -25.65
C PRO A 259 30.94 25.23 -25.96
N ASP A 260 30.90 23.97 -26.42
CA ASP A 260 29.65 23.22 -26.53
C ASP A 260 29.03 23.02 -25.13
N PRO A 261 27.81 23.51 -24.85
CA PRO A 261 27.14 23.30 -23.57
C PRO A 261 26.95 21.81 -23.18
N ASN A 262 27.05 20.85 -24.11
CA ASN A 262 27.10 19.43 -23.75
C ASN A 262 28.29 19.07 -22.85
N ILE A 263 29.42 19.79 -22.95
CA ILE A 263 30.57 19.61 -22.04
C ILE A 263 30.16 19.88 -20.59
N TYR A 264 29.23 20.82 -20.38
CA TYR A 264 28.70 21.21 -19.07
C TYR A 264 27.57 20.29 -18.61
N PHE A 265 26.63 19.99 -19.50
CA PHE A 265 25.36 19.38 -19.13
C PHE A 265 25.34 17.85 -19.25
N ALA A 266 26.11 17.23 -20.15
CA ALA A 266 26.11 15.77 -20.28
C ALA A 266 26.56 15.02 -19.01
N PRO A 267 27.55 15.48 -18.22
CA PRO A 267 27.86 14.88 -16.91
C PRO A 267 26.72 15.00 -15.90
N LEU A 268 25.83 15.98 -16.07
CA LEU A 268 24.67 16.22 -15.19
C LEU A 268 23.44 15.40 -15.58
N ARG A 269 23.47 14.69 -16.72
CA ARG A 269 22.40 13.80 -17.14
C ARG A 269 22.57 12.36 -16.68
N ARG A 270 23.46 12.10 -15.73
CA ARG A 270 23.79 10.76 -15.24
C ARG A 270 23.62 10.66 -13.73
N ILE A 271 23.21 9.49 -13.28
CA ILE A 271 23.14 9.10 -11.86
C ILE A 271 23.35 7.60 -11.76
N HIS A 272 23.86 7.11 -10.64
CA HIS A 272 23.86 5.68 -10.36
C HIS A 272 22.59 5.29 -9.63
N ALA A 273 21.94 4.21 -10.05
CA ALA A 273 20.92 3.52 -9.27
C ALA A 273 21.54 2.23 -8.74
N LEU A 274 21.61 2.12 -7.41
CA LEU A 274 22.07 0.93 -6.71
C LEU A 274 20.89 0.21 -6.05
N THR A 275 21.00 -1.10 -5.90
CA THR A 275 20.12 -1.89 -5.05
C THR A 275 20.93 -2.69 -4.04
N TYR A 276 20.39 -2.88 -2.84
CA TYR A 276 20.93 -3.80 -1.86
C TYR A 276 19.79 -4.47 -1.09
N THR A 277 20.07 -5.67 -0.56
CA THR A 277 19.14 -6.40 0.29
C THR A 277 19.33 -5.97 1.74
N SER A 278 18.30 -5.33 2.30
CA SER A 278 18.23 -4.95 3.71
C SER A 278 18.14 -6.18 4.61
N ALA A 279 18.63 -6.06 5.84
CA ALA A 279 18.30 -7.00 6.91
C ALA A 279 17.84 -6.27 8.19
N LEU A 280 17.08 -5.18 8.00
CA LEU A 280 16.31 -4.55 9.07
C LEU A 280 15.17 -5.47 9.54
N THR A 281 14.90 -5.44 10.85
CA THR A 281 13.85 -6.25 11.49
C THR A 281 12.96 -5.43 12.43
N ASN A 282 13.20 -4.13 12.54
CA ASN A 282 12.43 -3.19 13.36
C ASN A 282 11.92 -2.08 12.45
N ALA A 283 10.65 -1.69 12.59
CA ALA A 283 10.08 -0.54 11.90
C ALA A 283 10.63 0.78 12.48
N GLY A 284 10.72 1.82 11.65
CA GLY A 284 11.09 3.17 12.08
C GLY A 284 11.93 3.94 11.06
N ASP A 285 12.69 4.90 11.57
CA ASP A 285 13.67 5.69 10.81
C ASP A 285 15.05 5.03 10.92
N HIS A 286 15.70 4.85 9.77
CA HIS A 286 17.01 4.21 9.61
C HIS A 286 17.96 5.11 8.83
N THR A 287 19.27 4.92 8.98
CA THR A 287 20.28 5.68 8.23
C THR A 287 20.95 4.82 7.15
N LEU A 288 21.15 5.44 5.99
CA LEU A 288 21.90 4.89 4.88
C LEU A 288 23.12 5.76 4.59
N ASN A 289 24.30 5.15 4.55
CA ASN A 289 25.55 5.76 4.09
C ASN A 289 26.11 4.91 2.94
N VAL A 290 26.87 5.50 2.02
CA VAL A 290 27.55 4.75 0.95
C VAL A 290 29.01 5.17 0.88
N ASN A 291 29.92 4.22 1.03
CA ASN A 291 31.33 4.39 0.73
C ASN A 291 31.60 3.91 -0.70
N VAL A 292 32.31 4.72 -1.48
CA VAL A 292 32.61 4.50 -2.90
C VAL A 292 34.12 4.54 -3.11
N GLU A 293 34.68 3.42 -3.57
CA GLU A 293 36.09 3.32 -3.94
C GLU A 293 36.28 3.83 -5.39
N THR A 294 36.99 4.94 -5.56
CA THR A 294 37.31 5.50 -6.88
C THR A 294 38.81 5.47 -7.14
N PRO A 295 39.27 5.60 -8.41
CA PRO A 295 40.70 5.74 -8.72
C PRO A 295 41.37 6.96 -8.07
N GLN A 296 40.59 7.94 -7.58
CA GLN A 296 41.09 9.15 -6.90
C GLN A 296 41.11 9.01 -5.37
N GLY A 297 40.61 7.89 -4.82
CA GLY A 297 40.45 7.63 -3.40
C GLY A 297 39.02 7.24 -3.02
N ASN A 298 38.79 7.02 -1.73
CA ASN A 298 37.47 6.66 -1.21
C ASN A 298 36.64 7.91 -0.93
N LEU A 299 35.39 7.89 -1.39
CA LEU A 299 34.39 8.93 -1.20
C LEU A 299 33.26 8.37 -0.34
N SER A 300 32.96 9.01 0.80
CA SER A 300 31.78 8.66 1.59
C SER A 300 30.66 9.66 1.29
N ALA A 301 29.52 9.15 0.85
CA ALA A 301 28.27 9.90 0.82
C ALA A 301 27.75 10.07 2.26
N PRO A 302 27.27 11.26 2.64
CA PRO A 302 26.77 11.51 3.99
C PRO A 302 25.51 10.69 4.29
N ASP A 303 25.25 10.45 5.57
CA ASP A 303 24.09 9.71 6.04
C ASP A 303 22.78 10.37 5.57
N GLN A 304 21.92 9.58 4.92
CA GLN A 304 20.55 9.96 4.58
C GLN A 304 19.56 9.06 5.33
N THR A 305 18.56 9.67 5.96
CA THR A 305 17.51 8.95 6.68
C THR A 305 16.42 8.48 5.72
N PHE A 306 15.93 7.26 5.92
CA PHE A 306 14.72 6.73 5.30
C PHE A 306 13.87 6.00 6.35
N SER A 307 12.56 5.89 6.11
CA SER A 307 11.64 5.21 7.02
C SER A 307 11.06 3.97 6.35
N VAL A 308 10.87 2.89 7.10
CA VAL A 308 10.23 1.65 6.62
C VAL A 308 9.33 1.06 7.71
N ASP A 309 8.14 0.59 7.33
CA ASP A 309 7.31 -0.23 8.21
C ASP A 309 7.70 -1.70 8.05
N ILE A 310 7.87 -2.39 9.17
CA ILE A 310 8.33 -3.78 9.21
C ILE A 310 7.48 -4.53 10.23
N GLN A 311 6.67 -5.45 9.71
CA GLN A 311 5.77 -6.29 10.47
C GLN A 311 6.00 -7.77 10.11
N PRO A 312 5.78 -8.70 11.05
CA PRO A 312 5.94 -10.13 10.78
C PRO A 312 4.84 -10.69 9.85
N PRO A 313 5.13 -11.77 9.10
CA PRO A 313 4.16 -12.45 8.24
C PRO A 313 2.93 -12.92 9.03
N ASN A 314 1.72 -12.68 8.53
CA ASN A 314 0.47 -12.97 9.22
C ASN A 314 -0.23 -14.21 8.63
N PRO A 315 -0.04 -15.42 9.20
CA PRO A 315 -0.74 -16.62 8.75
C PRO A 315 -2.21 -16.62 9.16
N ILE A 316 -3.09 -16.95 8.22
CA ILE A 316 -4.55 -17.01 8.38
C ILE A 316 -5.05 -18.34 7.80
N PHE A 317 -5.91 -19.06 8.52
CA PHE A 317 -6.52 -20.29 8.02
C PHE A 317 -7.56 -20.03 6.92
N VAL A 318 -7.51 -20.83 5.85
CA VAL A 318 -8.50 -20.81 4.77
C VAL A 318 -9.55 -21.89 5.04
N SER A 319 -10.76 -21.47 5.46
CA SER A 319 -11.91 -22.36 5.75
C SER A 319 -11.58 -23.57 6.65
N PRO A 320 -11.00 -23.37 7.85
CA PRO A 320 -10.57 -24.46 8.73
C PRO A 320 -11.77 -25.32 9.21
N PRO A 321 -11.59 -26.64 9.36
CA PRO A 321 -12.65 -27.53 9.84
C PRO A 321 -12.93 -27.28 11.33
N LEU A 322 -14.14 -26.83 11.67
CA LEU A 322 -14.55 -26.62 13.07
C LEU A 322 -14.93 -27.93 13.79
N GLN A 323 -15.30 -28.95 13.03
CA GLN A 323 -15.59 -30.30 13.53
C GLN A 323 -15.08 -31.34 12.54
N ILE A 324 -14.42 -32.38 13.05
CA ILE A 324 -13.97 -33.54 12.29
C ILE A 324 -14.63 -34.77 12.92
N THR A 325 -15.29 -35.60 12.11
CA THR A 325 -15.87 -36.86 12.60
C THR A 325 -15.07 -38.03 12.04
N ARG A 326 -14.38 -38.78 12.91
CA ARG A 326 -13.70 -40.03 12.56
C ARG A 326 -14.64 -41.20 12.85
N GLN A 327 -14.83 -42.08 11.87
CA GLN A 327 -15.70 -43.26 11.99
C GLN A 327 -15.19 -44.43 11.13
N PRO A 328 -15.66 -45.67 11.34
CA PRO A 328 -15.33 -46.80 10.47
C PRO A 328 -15.69 -46.55 9.00
N PRO A 329 -14.97 -47.15 8.04
CA PRO A 329 -15.27 -47.04 6.62
C PRO A 329 -16.73 -47.40 6.30
N ALA A 330 -17.34 -46.70 5.34
CA ALA A 330 -18.72 -46.96 4.95
C ALA A 330 -18.94 -48.40 4.40
N ASP A 331 -17.89 -49.00 3.83
CA ASP A 331 -17.91 -50.36 3.28
C ASP A 331 -17.74 -51.46 4.36
N ASP A 332 -17.16 -51.13 5.52
CA ASP A 332 -17.16 -52.01 6.72
C ASP A 332 -17.44 -51.20 8.01
N PRO A 333 -18.71 -50.81 8.26
CA PRO A 333 -19.10 -49.99 9.43
C PRO A 333 -18.87 -50.67 10.79
N TYR A 334 -18.44 -51.94 10.78
CA TYR A 334 -18.20 -52.76 11.96
C TYR A 334 -16.70 -52.99 12.21
N ASN A 335 -15.82 -52.41 11.39
CA ASN A 335 -14.38 -52.49 11.59
C ASN A 335 -13.95 -51.62 12.80
N PRO A 336 -13.37 -52.21 13.86
CA PRO A 336 -13.02 -51.47 15.08
C PRO A 336 -11.62 -50.85 15.06
N ASP A 337 -10.84 -51.11 14.00
CA ASP A 337 -9.39 -50.84 13.92
C ASP A 337 -9.05 -49.77 12.87
N ILE A 338 -10.02 -49.36 12.03
CA ILE A 338 -9.85 -48.35 10.97
C ILE A 338 -10.82 -47.19 11.23
N LEU A 339 -10.30 -45.97 11.28
CA LEU A 339 -11.06 -44.74 11.46
C LEU A 339 -10.71 -43.74 10.36
N VAL A 340 -11.71 -43.37 9.55
CA VAL A 340 -11.59 -42.39 8.47
C VAL A 340 -12.29 -41.07 8.83
N PRO A 341 -11.74 -39.89 8.47
CA PRO A 341 -10.45 -39.71 7.80
C PRO A 341 -9.24 -40.00 8.72
N ALA A 342 -8.14 -40.42 8.10
CA ALA A 342 -6.85 -40.59 8.76
C ALA A 342 -5.99 -39.32 8.71
N GLU A 343 -6.24 -38.45 7.73
CA GLU A 343 -5.54 -37.18 7.51
C GLU A 343 -6.55 -36.07 7.25
N GLN A 344 -6.26 -34.86 7.71
CA GLN A 344 -7.03 -33.66 7.41
C GLN A 344 -6.14 -32.63 6.69
N PRO A 345 -6.42 -32.27 5.42
CA PRO A 345 -5.75 -31.15 4.79
C PRO A 345 -6.16 -29.84 5.48
N ILE A 346 -5.17 -28.98 5.73
CA ILE A 346 -5.32 -27.64 6.30
C ILE A 346 -4.66 -26.66 5.34
N GLN A 347 -5.39 -25.61 4.96
CA GLN A 347 -4.90 -24.55 4.07
C GLN A 347 -4.75 -23.25 4.84
N ILE A 348 -3.74 -22.46 4.47
CA ILE A 348 -3.50 -21.12 4.97
C ILE A 348 -3.30 -20.14 3.82
N ILE A 349 -3.41 -18.86 4.14
CA ILE A 349 -2.80 -17.76 3.39
C ILE A 349 -1.88 -17.00 4.36
N VAL A 350 -0.80 -16.43 3.84
CA VAL A 350 0.09 -15.57 4.63
C VAL A 350 0.05 -14.17 4.02
N GLU A 351 -0.41 -13.21 4.83
CA GLU A 351 -0.48 -11.80 4.45
C GLU A 351 0.67 -11.02 5.09
N PHE A 352 1.14 -9.96 4.44
CA PHE A 352 2.17 -9.07 4.95
C PHE A 352 1.52 -7.72 5.31
N PRO A 353 1.30 -7.41 6.61
CA PRO A 353 0.53 -6.23 7.01
C PRO A 353 1.17 -4.88 6.65
N ASP A 354 2.50 -4.87 6.48
CA ASP A 354 3.30 -3.74 5.99
C ASP A 354 3.26 -3.58 4.47
N GLY A 355 2.62 -4.51 3.75
CA GLY A 355 2.56 -4.53 2.28
C GLY A 355 3.81 -5.10 1.60
N HIS A 356 4.85 -5.48 2.36
CA HIS A 356 6.13 -5.95 1.83
C HIS A 356 6.15 -7.47 1.71
N THR A 357 5.77 -7.99 0.54
CA THR A 357 5.81 -9.43 0.24
C THR A 357 7.24 -9.98 0.29
N ARG A 358 7.47 -10.91 1.22
CA ARG A 358 8.77 -11.59 1.43
C ARG A 358 8.66 -13.08 1.17
N ASP A 359 9.79 -13.67 0.80
CA ASP A 359 9.93 -15.13 0.77
C ASP A 359 9.73 -15.71 2.18
N LEU A 360 9.01 -16.82 2.27
CA LEU A 360 8.86 -17.58 3.51
C LEU A 360 10.02 -18.57 3.65
N LYS A 361 10.54 -18.67 4.86
CA LYS A 361 11.61 -19.60 5.24
C LYS A 361 11.03 -20.88 5.83
N ARG A 362 9.94 -20.75 6.60
CA ARG A 362 9.28 -21.86 7.31
C ARG A 362 7.82 -21.57 7.62
N THR A 363 6.96 -22.57 7.56
CA THR A 363 5.61 -22.52 8.15
C THR A 363 5.33 -23.80 8.92
N SER A 364 4.71 -23.70 10.10
CA SER A 364 4.51 -24.83 11.01
C SER A 364 3.07 -24.86 11.52
N LEU A 365 2.42 -26.02 11.48
CA LEU A 365 1.11 -26.27 12.07
C LEU A 365 1.30 -26.85 13.47
N LEU A 366 0.71 -26.17 14.46
CA LEU A 366 0.70 -26.58 15.85
C LEU A 366 -0.70 -27.02 16.26
N VAL A 367 -0.78 -28.09 17.05
CA VAL A 367 -2.01 -28.57 17.70
C VAL A 367 -1.74 -28.63 19.20
N ASP A 368 -2.57 -27.93 19.97
CA ASP A 368 -2.43 -27.81 21.44
C ASP A 368 -1.01 -27.41 21.89
N GLY A 369 -0.34 -26.57 21.08
CA GLY A 369 1.02 -26.08 21.31
C GLY A 369 2.16 -26.99 20.83
N THR A 370 1.85 -28.15 20.23
CA THR A 370 2.86 -29.09 19.70
C THR A 370 2.88 -29.02 18.17
N ILE A 371 4.06 -28.93 17.55
CA ILE A 371 4.20 -28.95 16.08
C ILE A 371 3.82 -30.35 15.56
N VAL A 372 2.81 -30.42 14.68
CA VAL A 372 2.35 -31.68 14.04
C VAL A 372 2.75 -31.77 12.57
N ALA A 373 2.98 -30.64 11.89
CA ALA A 373 3.47 -30.57 10.52
C ALA A 373 4.31 -29.29 10.33
N GLU A 374 5.34 -29.36 9.47
CA GLU A 374 6.24 -28.24 9.19
C GLU A 374 6.70 -28.27 7.74
N ASN A 375 6.65 -27.12 7.07
CA ASN A 375 7.14 -26.90 5.73
C ASN A 375 8.42 -26.05 5.79
N LEU A 376 9.53 -26.60 5.29
CA LEU A 376 10.82 -25.91 5.16
C LEU A 376 11.13 -25.51 3.69
N LYS A 377 10.19 -25.78 2.78
CA LYS A 377 10.27 -25.51 1.33
C LYS A 377 8.84 -25.27 0.81
N PRO A 378 8.67 -24.53 -0.31
CA PRO A 378 7.38 -24.39 -0.97
C PRO A 378 6.80 -25.77 -1.38
N PRO A 379 5.47 -25.96 -1.35
CA PRO A 379 4.43 -25.00 -0.94
C PRO A 379 4.37 -24.78 0.58
N PHE A 380 4.24 -23.52 1.00
CA PHE A 380 4.13 -23.12 2.42
C PHE A 380 2.68 -22.92 2.91
N ASP A 381 1.71 -23.00 2.00
CA ASP A 381 0.29 -22.67 2.18
C ASP A 381 -0.61 -23.88 2.50
N SER A 382 -0.04 -25.09 2.56
CA SER A 382 -0.77 -26.33 2.80
C SER A 382 -0.08 -27.22 3.83
N PHE A 383 -0.88 -27.88 4.68
CA PHE A 383 -0.44 -28.89 5.63
C PHE A 383 -1.34 -30.12 5.55
N VAL A 384 -0.80 -31.26 5.98
CA VAL A 384 -1.55 -32.49 6.24
C VAL A 384 -1.48 -32.75 7.74
N TRP A 385 -2.61 -32.64 8.44
CA TRP A 385 -2.71 -33.01 9.84
C TRP A 385 -3.03 -34.50 9.94
N ASP A 386 -2.07 -35.29 10.42
CA ASP A 386 -2.28 -36.70 10.75
C ASP A 386 -3.23 -36.82 11.96
N LEU A 387 -4.37 -37.48 11.74
CA LEU A 387 -5.40 -37.77 12.74
C LEU A 387 -5.29 -39.18 13.32
N SER A 388 -4.36 -40.01 12.82
CA SER A 388 -4.22 -41.41 13.25
C SER A 388 -3.93 -41.55 14.75
N ALA A 389 -3.27 -40.56 15.35
CA ALA A 389 -2.96 -40.50 16.78
C ALA A 389 -4.16 -40.24 17.71
N TYR A 390 -5.35 -39.92 17.17
CA TYR A 390 -6.49 -39.42 17.95
C TYR A 390 -7.69 -40.38 17.94
N ASP A 391 -7.70 -41.33 18.87
CA ASP A 391 -8.75 -42.36 18.99
C ASP A 391 -9.89 -42.00 19.97
N GLU A 392 -9.79 -40.86 20.66
CA GLU A 392 -10.81 -40.35 21.57
C GLU A 392 -11.44 -39.06 21.05
N SER A 393 -12.68 -38.77 21.48
CA SER A 393 -13.33 -37.50 21.14
C SER A 393 -12.80 -36.38 22.03
N GLY A 394 -12.38 -35.27 21.43
CA GLY A 394 -11.72 -34.17 22.12
C GLY A 394 -11.91 -32.82 21.42
N GLN A 395 -11.41 -31.76 22.04
CA GLN A 395 -11.30 -30.43 21.44
C GLN A 395 -9.81 -30.09 21.35
N HIS A 396 -9.35 -29.78 20.14
CA HIS A 396 -7.95 -29.51 19.84
C HIS A 396 -7.83 -28.12 19.22
N THR A 397 -6.88 -27.32 19.69
CA THR A 397 -6.67 -25.96 19.19
C THR A 397 -5.59 -25.97 18.12
N ILE A 398 -5.95 -25.66 16.88
CA ILE A 398 -4.99 -25.51 15.78
C ILE A 398 -4.48 -24.07 15.72
N VAL A 399 -3.16 -23.91 15.57
CA VAL A 399 -2.45 -22.64 15.39
C VAL A 399 -1.45 -22.83 14.26
N VAL A 400 -1.22 -21.82 13.41
CA VAL A 400 -0.13 -21.85 12.43
C VAL A 400 0.87 -20.75 12.73
N GLU A 401 2.15 -21.07 12.65
CA GLU A 401 3.26 -20.11 12.71
C GLU A 401 3.89 -19.97 11.32
N ALA A 402 4.28 -18.74 10.97
CA ALA A 402 5.06 -18.45 9.77
C ALA A 402 6.34 -17.68 10.14
N GLU A 403 7.43 -17.97 9.42
CA GLU A 403 8.74 -17.32 9.51
C GLU A 403 9.17 -16.86 8.11
N ASP A 404 9.49 -15.57 7.96
CA ASP A 404 9.96 -15.00 6.68
C ASP A 404 11.49 -15.10 6.50
N SER A 405 11.98 -14.61 5.36
CA SER A 405 13.39 -14.55 5.01
C SER A 405 14.24 -13.65 5.93
N LEU A 406 13.62 -12.70 6.63
CA LEU A 406 14.26 -11.83 7.63
C LEU A 406 14.26 -12.46 9.04
N GLY A 407 13.58 -13.60 9.21
CA GLY A 407 13.43 -14.29 10.50
C GLY A 407 12.35 -13.69 11.39
N LEU A 408 11.46 -12.84 10.87
CA LEU A 408 10.30 -12.38 11.61
C LEU A 408 9.26 -13.49 11.69
N THR A 409 8.67 -13.68 12.87
CA THR A 409 7.68 -14.72 13.13
C THR A 409 6.38 -14.17 13.71
N LYS A 410 5.26 -14.83 13.39
CA LYS A 410 3.98 -14.62 14.06
C LYS A 410 3.10 -15.86 13.93
N SER A 411 2.34 -16.12 14.98
CA SER A 411 1.35 -17.18 15.04
C SER A 411 -0.06 -16.65 14.73
N SER A 412 -0.89 -17.48 14.10
CA SER A 412 -2.30 -17.19 13.82
C SER A 412 -3.12 -17.17 15.11
N MET A 413 -4.37 -16.70 15.04
CA MET A 413 -5.34 -17.00 16.10
C MET A 413 -5.57 -18.51 16.22
N GLY A 414 -5.67 -19.01 17.44
CA GLY A 414 -5.97 -20.42 17.70
C GLY A 414 -7.44 -20.74 17.41
N ILE A 415 -7.67 -21.79 16.62
CA ILE A 415 -9.02 -22.22 16.22
C ILE A 415 -9.35 -23.55 16.89
N PRO A 416 -10.41 -23.63 17.70
CA PRO A 416 -10.82 -24.89 18.33
C PRO A 416 -11.54 -25.80 17.32
N VAL A 417 -10.97 -26.97 17.10
CA VAL A 417 -11.53 -28.05 16.28
C VAL A 417 -12.10 -29.13 17.21
N THR A 418 -13.37 -29.48 17.02
CA THR A 418 -14.01 -30.58 17.76
C THR A 418 -13.80 -31.91 17.02
N LEU A 419 -12.96 -32.79 17.56
CA LEU A 419 -12.80 -34.14 17.04
C LEU A 419 -13.84 -35.08 17.67
N THR A 420 -14.67 -35.69 16.83
CA THR A 420 -15.70 -36.65 17.24
C THR A 420 -15.34 -38.03 16.72
N VAL A 421 -14.98 -38.96 17.61
CA VAL A 421 -14.64 -40.35 17.25
C VAL A 421 -15.85 -41.25 17.51
N VAL A 422 -16.41 -41.83 16.45
CA VAL A 422 -17.51 -42.78 16.50
C VAL A 422 -16.93 -44.19 16.45
N MET A 423 -16.86 -44.87 17.61
CA MET A 423 -16.40 -46.26 17.65
C MET A 423 -17.40 -47.22 17.01
N ALA A 424 -16.91 -48.24 16.29
CA ALA A 424 -17.71 -49.37 15.85
C ALA A 424 -18.38 -50.07 17.05
N PRO A 425 -19.64 -50.54 16.93
CA PRO A 425 -20.24 -51.35 17.97
C PRO A 425 -19.44 -52.66 18.13
N ARG A 426 -19.08 -53.01 19.37
CA ARG A 426 -18.29 -54.21 19.70
C ARG A 426 -19.17 -55.28 20.39
N GLY A 427 -18.76 -56.55 20.33
CA GLY A 427 -19.43 -57.67 21.00
C GLY A 427 -20.74 -58.14 20.35
N VAL A 428 -21.65 -58.72 21.13
CA VAL A 428 -22.92 -59.32 20.64
C VAL A 428 -23.78 -58.35 19.83
N GLN A 429 -23.77 -57.05 20.15
CA GLN A 429 -24.51 -56.03 19.39
C GLN A 429 -24.01 -55.90 17.94
N ALA A 430 -22.70 -56.05 17.72
CA ALA A 430 -22.10 -56.06 16.39
C ALA A 430 -22.54 -57.29 15.57
N LEU A 431 -22.59 -58.46 16.22
CA LEU A 431 -23.09 -59.71 15.64
C LEU A 431 -24.55 -59.59 15.20
N PHE A 432 -25.42 -59.05 16.06
CA PHE A 432 -26.82 -58.83 15.71
C PHE A 432 -27.01 -57.82 14.58
N ALA A 433 -26.24 -56.73 14.58
CA ALA A 433 -26.34 -55.71 13.53
C ALA A 433 -25.82 -56.23 12.17
N ARG A 434 -24.62 -56.83 12.15
CA ARG A 434 -23.95 -57.36 10.94
C ARG A 434 -24.68 -58.55 10.30
N TYR A 435 -25.29 -59.42 11.10
CA TYR A 435 -25.98 -60.63 10.62
C TYR A 435 -27.50 -60.58 10.75
N SER A 436 -28.10 -59.42 11.01
CA SER A 436 -29.55 -59.24 11.20
C SER A 436 -30.40 -59.95 10.13
N SER A 437 -30.06 -59.82 8.85
CA SER A 437 -30.74 -60.48 7.73
C SER A 437 -30.65 -62.01 7.78
N TYR A 438 -29.46 -62.57 8.03
CA TYR A 438 -29.23 -64.01 8.15
C TYR A 438 -29.87 -64.59 9.42
N LEU A 439 -29.89 -63.84 10.53
CA LEU A 439 -30.55 -64.22 11.77
C LEU A 439 -32.08 -64.19 11.62
N VAL A 440 -32.64 -63.21 10.89
CA VAL A 440 -34.07 -63.18 10.55
C VAL A 440 -34.44 -64.31 9.59
N LEU A 441 -33.65 -64.58 8.55
CA LEU A 441 -33.86 -65.73 7.65
C LEU A 441 -33.74 -67.07 8.40
N GLY A 442 -32.76 -67.21 9.29
CA GLY A 442 -32.59 -68.36 10.16
C GLY A 442 -33.76 -68.52 11.14
N ALA A 443 -34.25 -67.44 11.73
CA ALA A 443 -35.41 -67.44 12.61
C ALA A 443 -36.71 -67.78 11.85
N LEU A 444 -36.91 -67.27 10.63
CA LEU A 444 -38.03 -67.66 9.76
C LEU A 444 -37.92 -69.14 9.36
N GLY A 445 -36.72 -69.63 9.03
CA GLY A 445 -36.47 -71.04 8.73
C GLY A 445 -36.77 -71.95 9.92
N LEU A 446 -36.32 -71.58 11.13
CA LEU A 446 -36.62 -72.30 12.37
C LEU A 446 -38.10 -72.22 12.76
N ALA A 447 -38.76 -71.07 12.58
CA ALA A 447 -40.20 -70.93 12.82
C ALA A 447 -41.01 -71.76 11.82
N GLY A 448 -40.60 -71.80 10.54
CA GLY A 448 -41.19 -72.66 9.52
C GLY A 448 -41.01 -74.15 9.83
N LEU A 449 -39.82 -74.57 10.27
CA LEU A 449 -39.56 -75.94 10.74
C LEU A 449 -40.38 -76.28 12.00
N ALA A 450 -40.48 -75.38 12.97
CA ALA A 450 -41.31 -75.58 14.16
C ALA A 450 -42.79 -75.73 13.80
N LEU A 451 -43.31 -74.89 12.90
CA LEU A 451 -44.67 -74.99 12.37
C LEU A 451 -44.89 -76.32 11.63
N LEU A 452 -43.91 -76.77 10.84
CA LEU A 452 -43.96 -78.05 10.13
C LEU A 452 -43.97 -79.24 11.11
N VAL A 453 -43.16 -79.21 12.17
CA VAL A 453 -43.14 -80.22 13.23
C VAL A 453 -44.46 -80.24 14.01
N ILE A 454 -45.06 -79.08 14.29
CA ILE A 454 -46.39 -78.97 14.94
C ILE A 454 -47.48 -79.54 14.04
N LEU A 455 -47.48 -79.24 12.74
CA LEU A 455 -48.43 -79.78 11.75
C LEU A 455 -48.26 -81.30 11.56
N LEU A 456 -47.03 -81.81 11.56
CA LEU A 456 -46.75 -83.24 11.49
C LEU A 456 -47.19 -83.97 12.77
N ARG A 457 -47.08 -83.33 13.95
CA ARG A 457 -47.65 -83.86 15.21
C ARG A 457 -49.18 -83.82 15.20
N SER A 458 -49.82 -82.79 14.64
CA SER A 458 -51.30 -82.69 14.62
C SER A 458 -51.96 -83.75 13.73
N ARG A 459 -51.27 -84.23 12.69
CA ARG A 459 -51.74 -85.37 11.86
C ARG A 459 -51.72 -86.74 12.54
N ARG A 460 -51.16 -86.88 13.76
CA ARG A 460 -51.00 -88.18 14.43
C ARG A 460 -51.89 -88.42 15.65
N ASN A 461 -52.75 -87.48 16.04
CA ASN A 461 -53.75 -87.66 17.10
C ASN A 461 -55.01 -86.81 16.85
N VAL A 462 -55.94 -87.33 16.03
CA VAL A 462 -57.34 -86.87 15.99
C VAL A 462 -58.28 -88.07 15.99
N ALA A 463 -58.57 -88.59 17.18
CA ALA A 463 -59.70 -89.47 17.41
C ALA A 463 -60.35 -89.13 18.76
N SER A 464 -61.66 -88.81 18.70
CA SER A 464 -62.62 -88.65 19.81
C SER A 464 -62.98 -87.22 20.28
N ARG A 465 -64.21 -86.81 19.90
CA ARG A 465 -65.21 -86.02 20.69
C ARG A 465 -64.86 -84.54 21.00
N LYS A 466 -65.61 -83.48 20.62
CA LYS A 466 -67.06 -83.26 20.29
C LYS A 466 -67.99 -83.77 21.42
N LYS A 467 -68.94 -83.03 22.01
CA LYS A 467 -69.65 -81.76 21.68
C LYS A 467 -70.45 -81.35 22.96
N SER A 468 -70.74 -80.08 23.29
CA SER A 468 -72.02 -79.35 23.08
C SER A 468 -72.06 -78.19 24.11
N ARG A 469 -72.43 -76.93 23.80
CA ARG A 469 -73.81 -76.34 23.67
C ARG A 469 -74.63 -76.36 24.97
N GLU A 470 -75.48 -75.37 25.31
CA GLU A 470 -76.20 -74.30 24.57
C GLU A 470 -76.59 -73.17 25.59
N THR A 471 -76.92 -71.89 25.32
CA THR A 471 -78.04 -71.23 24.57
C THR A 471 -77.83 -69.68 24.61
N LYS A 472 -78.02 -68.87 23.53
CA LYS A 472 -79.22 -68.02 23.14
C LYS A 472 -79.72 -67.02 24.22
N ARG A 473 -80.18 -65.77 23.96
CA ARG A 473 -80.43 -64.86 22.78
C ARG A 473 -80.58 -63.39 23.33
N SER A 474 -80.44 -62.27 22.60
CA SER A 474 -81.40 -61.67 21.63
C SER A 474 -80.98 -60.24 21.16
N PHE A 475 -81.36 -59.83 19.92
CA PHE A 475 -81.81 -58.50 19.36
C PHE A 475 -81.20 -57.14 19.85
N ASP A 476 -81.06 -56.05 19.07
CA ASP A 476 -81.03 -55.77 17.60
C ASP A 476 -80.49 -54.31 17.33
N ASP A 477 -80.28 -53.94 16.05
CA ASP A 477 -79.75 -52.67 15.44
C ASP A 477 -80.78 -51.46 15.51
N PRO A 478 -80.53 -50.17 15.09
CA PRO A 478 -79.39 -49.59 14.34
C PRO A 478 -78.84 -48.15 14.69
N LEU A 479 -77.66 -47.85 14.11
CA LEU A 479 -76.98 -46.57 13.77
C LEU A 479 -77.41 -45.20 14.39
N THR A 480 -76.44 -44.45 14.96
CA THR A 480 -75.83 -43.19 14.38
C THR A 480 -74.71 -42.58 15.27
N GLN A 481 -73.94 -41.61 14.72
CA GLN A 481 -72.73 -40.91 15.22
C GLN A 481 -73.03 -39.70 16.17
N PRO A 482 -72.04 -38.92 16.75
CA PRO A 482 -70.66 -39.19 17.22
C PRO A 482 -70.19 -38.43 18.54
N VAL A 483 -68.88 -38.51 18.90
CA VAL A 483 -68.01 -37.55 19.67
C VAL A 483 -67.75 -37.69 21.22
N VAL A 484 -66.51 -38.15 21.53
CA VAL A 484 -65.44 -37.64 22.47
C VAL A 484 -65.73 -37.20 23.93
N SER A 485 -64.95 -37.74 24.91
CA SER A 485 -64.00 -36.97 25.78
C SER A 485 -63.26 -37.77 26.88
N LEU A 486 -61.92 -37.58 27.01
CA LEU A 486 -61.07 -37.64 28.24
C LEU A 486 -61.04 -38.98 29.06
N THR A 487 -60.06 -39.36 29.91
CA THR A 487 -58.60 -39.12 30.12
C THR A 487 -58.15 -40.10 31.23
N GLU A 488 -56.98 -40.75 31.16
CA GLU A 488 -56.41 -41.52 32.30
C GLU A 488 -54.86 -41.44 32.45
N PRO A 489 -54.29 -41.74 33.65
CA PRO A 489 -52.86 -41.61 34.03
C PRO A 489 -52.20 -43.01 34.28
N PRO A 490 -51.18 -43.26 35.17
CA PRO A 490 -50.03 -42.49 35.69
C PRO A 490 -48.62 -43.17 35.59
N ALA A 491 -47.57 -42.34 35.75
CA ALA A 491 -46.26 -42.49 36.47
C ALA A 491 -45.29 -43.71 36.42
N SER A 492 -43.99 -43.34 36.32
CA SER A 492 -42.77 -43.95 36.91
C SER A 492 -41.76 -44.77 36.06
N ALA A 493 -40.89 -44.01 35.36
CA ALA A 493 -39.40 -44.12 35.32
C ALA A 493 -38.70 -45.28 34.51
N THR A 494 -37.41 -45.25 34.09
CA THR A 494 -36.27 -44.30 34.22
C THR A 494 -35.41 -44.17 32.92
N LYS A 495 -34.51 -43.17 32.87
CA LYS A 495 -33.21 -43.03 32.12
C LYS A 495 -33.09 -43.18 30.57
N LYS A 496 -32.44 -42.14 30.00
CA LYS A 496 -31.59 -42.01 28.78
C LYS A 496 -32.18 -42.12 27.34
N VAL A 497 -32.21 -40.94 26.68
CA VAL A 497 -31.70 -40.58 25.32
C VAL A 497 -31.97 -41.51 24.12
N LYS A 498 -32.79 -41.06 23.14
CA LYS A 498 -32.33 -40.63 21.78
C LYS A 498 -33.45 -40.03 20.91
N THR A 499 -33.06 -38.97 20.20
CA THR A 499 -33.41 -38.44 18.87
C THR A 499 -34.75 -38.75 18.17
N ALA A 500 -35.25 -37.73 17.44
CA ALA A 500 -36.51 -37.69 16.68
C ALA A 500 -36.55 -38.64 15.45
N PRO A 501 -37.73 -38.78 14.79
CA PRO A 501 -38.12 -37.75 13.82
C PRO A 501 -39.58 -37.28 13.92
N ARG A 502 -39.83 -35.99 13.66
CA ARG A 502 -41.17 -35.50 13.31
C ARG A 502 -41.08 -34.43 12.23
N GLN A 503 -41.72 -34.71 11.09
CA GLN A 503 -41.78 -33.80 9.95
C GLN A 503 -42.81 -32.68 10.15
N LEU A 504 -42.49 -31.55 9.51
CA LEU A 504 -43.42 -30.63 8.85
C LEU A 504 -44.68 -30.19 9.62
N LEU A 505 -44.60 -29.02 10.24
CA LEU A 505 -45.72 -28.06 10.20
C LEU A 505 -45.21 -26.67 9.85
N ARG A 506 -45.74 -26.16 8.74
CA ARG A 506 -45.29 -24.99 7.98
C ARG A 506 -45.80 -23.71 8.64
N LEU A 507 -45.03 -23.11 9.54
CA LEU A 507 -45.35 -21.78 10.05
C LEU A 507 -45.20 -20.75 8.92
N GLN A 508 -46.32 -20.21 8.46
CA GLN A 508 -46.34 -19.06 7.57
C GLN A 508 -45.77 -17.85 8.32
N ALA A 509 -44.63 -17.34 7.87
CA ALA A 509 -44.07 -16.09 8.37
C ALA A 509 -45.01 -14.94 8.01
N ARG A 510 -45.82 -14.47 8.97
CA ARG A 510 -46.46 -13.16 8.88
C ARG A 510 -45.34 -12.10 8.82
N PRO A 511 -45.33 -11.18 7.85
CA PRO A 511 -44.39 -10.07 7.89
C PRO A 511 -44.67 -9.25 9.15
N LYS A 512 -43.65 -9.04 9.98
CA LYS A 512 -43.73 -8.02 11.04
C LYS A 512 -44.04 -6.69 10.34
N ARG A 513 -45.12 -6.02 10.77
CA ARG A 513 -45.43 -4.66 10.32
C ARG A 513 -44.18 -3.80 10.49
N ALA A 514 -43.78 -3.10 9.43
CA ALA A 514 -42.76 -2.05 9.55
C ALA A 514 -43.19 -1.08 10.64
N GLN A 515 -42.30 -0.80 11.59
CA GLN A 515 -42.56 0.20 12.62
C GLN A 515 -42.60 1.59 11.97
N ASP A 516 -43.40 2.49 12.51
CA ASP A 516 -43.85 3.69 11.79
C ASP A 516 -42.80 4.82 11.80
N ALA A 517 -41.67 4.59 11.12
CA ALA A 517 -40.54 5.51 11.07
C ALA A 517 -40.75 6.69 10.10
N PRO A 518 -40.27 7.91 10.44
CA PRO A 518 -40.34 9.07 9.54
C PRO A 518 -39.48 8.93 8.27
N ALA A 519 -38.42 8.14 8.31
CA ALA A 519 -37.54 7.85 7.17
C ALA A 519 -36.93 6.44 7.27
N ARG A 520 -36.44 5.92 6.15
CA ARG A 520 -35.72 4.64 6.07
C ARG A 520 -34.56 4.68 5.09
N LEU A 521 -33.59 3.79 5.27
CA LEU A 521 -32.50 3.51 4.33
C LEU A 521 -32.73 2.15 3.66
N VAL A 522 -32.78 2.13 2.34
CA VAL A 522 -32.91 0.91 1.53
C VAL A 522 -31.54 0.60 0.93
N ARG A 523 -30.91 -0.52 1.29
CA ARG A 523 -29.62 -0.93 0.72
C ARG A 523 -29.76 -1.15 -0.78
N LEU A 524 -28.82 -0.67 -1.58
CA LEU A 524 -28.75 -0.90 -3.02
C LEU A 524 -27.66 -1.93 -3.34
N THR A 525 -27.84 -2.63 -4.45
CA THR A 525 -26.82 -3.45 -5.11
C THR A 525 -25.95 -2.58 -6.02
N SER A 526 -24.82 -3.11 -6.51
CA SER A 526 -23.93 -2.42 -7.44
C SER A 526 -24.60 -1.96 -8.76
N GLY A 527 -25.75 -2.56 -9.11
CA GLY A 527 -26.57 -2.14 -10.26
C GLY A 527 -27.59 -1.03 -9.96
N GLY A 528 -27.66 -0.54 -8.71
CA GLY A 528 -28.62 0.49 -8.29
C GLY A 528 -30.01 -0.05 -7.87
N GLU A 529 -30.27 -1.34 -8.06
CA GLU A 529 -31.50 -2.01 -7.61
C GLU A 529 -31.49 -2.28 -6.10
N PRO A 530 -32.66 -2.26 -5.40
CA PRO A 530 -32.74 -2.61 -3.99
C PRO A 530 -32.18 -4.00 -3.70
N ALA A 531 -31.25 -4.09 -2.76
CA ALA A 531 -30.71 -5.35 -2.28
C ALA A 531 -31.76 -6.11 -1.45
N ASN A 532 -31.66 -7.44 -1.42
CA ASN A 532 -32.50 -8.30 -0.58
C ASN A 532 -32.07 -8.26 0.91
N ALA A 533 -32.07 -7.05 1.49
CA ALA A 533 -31.77 -6.76 2.87
C ALA A 533 -32.91 -5.93 3.48
N ALA A 534 -33.20 -6.11 4.77
CA ALA A 534 -34.26 -5.36 5.42
C ALA A 534 -33.91 -3.84 5.47
N PRO A 535 -34.84 -2.94 5.11
CA PRO A 535 -34.60 -1.50 5.23
C PRO A 535 -34.35 -1.07 6.67
N ILE A 536 -33.32 -0.25 6.88
CA ILE A 536 -32.99 0.31 8.19
C ILE A 536 -33.97 1.45 8.46
N SER A 537 -34.68 1.41 9.59
CA SER A 537 -35.74 2.37 9.92
C SER A 537 -35.21 3.43 10.88
N LEU A 538 -35.23 4.70 10.46
CA LEU A 538 -34.71 5.83 11.25
C LEU A 538 -35.79 6.27 12.25
N LEU A 539 -35.89 5.53 13.35
CA LEU A 539 -36.89 5.73 14.42
C LEU A 539 -36.44 6.77 15.45
N GLU A 540 -35.13 6.93 15.65
CA GLU A 540 -34.54 7.77 16.68
C GLU A 540 -34.22 9.18 16.16
N LYS A 541 -34.10 10.15 17.08
CA LYS A 541 -33.71 11.52 16.71
C LYS A 541 -32.27 11.62 16.20
N GLU A 542 -31.43 10.68 16.58
CA GLU A 542 -30.04 10.56 16.16
C GLU A 542 -29.72 9.07 16.07
N THR A 543 -29.14 8.63 14.95
CA THR A 543 -28.85 7.22 14.67
C THR A 543 -27.43 7.11 14.12
N THR A 544 -26.60 6.30 14.78
CA THR A 544 -25.18 6.10 14.43
C THR A 544 -24.97 4.80 13.65
N PHE A 545 -23.99 4.83 12.74
CA PHE A 545 -23.63 3.74 11.84
C PHE A 545 -22.14 3.45 11.95
N GLY A 546 -21.75 2.18 11.93
CA GLY A 546 -20.36 1.74 12.04
C GLY A 546 -20.22 0.24 12.14
N THR A 547 -19.01 -0.26 12.43
CA THR A 547 -18.74 -1.70 12.62
C THR A 547 -18.71 -2.15 14.09
N ASP A 548 -18.67 -1.22 15.06
CA ASP A 548 -18.62 -1.56 16.49
C ASP A 548 -20.03 -1.50 17.14
N PRO A 549 -20.61 -2.62 17.63
CA PRO A 549 -21.91 -2.65 18.30
C PRO A 549 -21.97 -1.87 19.62
N VAL A 550 -20.83 -1.44 20.19
CA VAL A 550 -20.77 -0.60 21.39
C VAL A 550 -20.87 0.89 21.04
N GLN A 551 -20.48 1.29 19.83
CA GLN A 551 -20.44 2.69 19.37
C GLN A 551 -21.55 3.05 18.37
N ALA A 552 -22.01 2.08 17.57
CA ALA A 552 -23.00 2.27 16.51
C ALA A 552 -24.36 1.64 16.86
N ALA A 553 -25.44 2.41 16.71
CA ALA A 553 -26.82 1.93 16.86
C ALA A 553 -27.20 0.93 15.75
N HIS A 554 -26.62 1.09 14.56
CA HIS A 554 -26.70 0.12 13.47
C HIS A 554 -25.30 -0.32 13.02
N VAL A 555 -25.00 -1.59 13.30
CA VAL A 555 -23.81 -2.27 12.79
C VAL A 555 -23.99 -2.53 11.30
N LEU A 556 -22.98 -2.19 10.51
CA LEU A 556 -22.92 -2.40 9.06
C LEU A 556 -21.74 -3.33 8.74
N ASP A 557 -22.04 -4.54 8.26
CA ASP A 557 -21.06 -5.58 7.99
C ASP A 557 -20.30 -5.34 6.66
N ASP A 558 -19.34 -4.41 6.66
CA ASP A 558 -18.39 -4.19 5.55
C ASP A 558 -17.05 -3.64 6.06
N ALA A 559 -15.93 -4.18 5.56
CA ALA A 559 -14.57 -3.83 6.00
C ALA A 559 -14.17 -2.37 5.67
N SER A 560 -14.88 -1.69 4.78
CA SER A 560 -14.66 -0.27 4.47
C SER A 560 -15.32 0.69 5.48
N ILE A 561 -16.03 0.17 6.49
CA ILE A 561 -16.80 0.95 7.46
C ILE A 561 -16.06 0.97 8.81
N SER A 562 -15.85 2.18 9.33
CA SER A 562 -15.15 2.44 10.61
C SER A 562 -16.03 2.10 11.82
N SER A 563 -15.42 1.90 12.99
CA SER A 563 -16.13 1.52 14.24
C SER A 563 -17.33 2.42 14.54
N LEU A 564 -17.13 3.73 14.38
CA LEU A 564 -18.13 4.77 14.26
C LEU A 564 -17.86 5.55 12.97
N HIS A 565 -18.70 5.34 11.95
CA HIS A 565 -18.46 5.85 10.60
C HIS A 565 -19.28 7.13 10.31
N ALA A 566 -20.58 7.12 10.65
CA ALA A 566 -21.48 8.23 10.38
C ALA A 566 -22.62 8.34 11.40
N ARG A 567 -23.30 9.48 11.41
CA ARG A 567 -24.62 9.63 12.04
C ARG A 567 -25.61 10.33 11.13
N ILE A 568 -26.88 9.97 11.27
CA ILE A 568 -28.00 10.74 10.74
C ILE A 568 -28.78 11.30 11.92
N LYS A 569 -29.04 12.61 11.91
CA LYS A 569 -29.79 13.32 12.94
C LYS A 569 -31.02 13.99 12.35
N GLN A 570 -32.16 13.83 13.01
CA GLN A 570 -33.37 14.58 12.70
C GLN A 570 -33.33 15.95 13.40
N THR A 571 -33.42 17.01 12.61
CA THR A 571 -33.54 18.40 13.06
C THR A 571 -34.96 18.71 13.55
N GLU A 572 -35.12 19.83 14.28
CA GLU A 572 -36.42 20.27 14.81
C GLU A 572 -37.45 20.52 13.68
N ASP A 573 -36.99 20.97 12.50
CA ASP A 573 -37.77 21.14 11.26
C ASP A 573 -38.15 19.81 10.57
N LYS A 574 -38.00 18.67 11.25
CA LYS A 574 -38.19 17.30 10.74
C LYS A 574 -37.29 16.90 9.55
N SER A 575 -36.33 17.74 9.17
CA SER A 575 -35.35 17.43 8.12
C SER A 575 -34.21 16.58 8.66
N PHE A 576 -33.58 15.77 7.81
CA PHE A 576 -32.50 14.87 8.20
C PHE A 576 -31.15 15.43 7.75
N MET A 577 -30.17 15.44 8.66
CA MET A 577 -28.79 15.83 8.43
C MET A 577 -27.89 14.61 8.64
N ILE A 578 -27.03 14.31 7.67
CA ILE A 578 -25.98 13.29 7.80
C ILE A 578 -24.65 13.96 8.14
N TYR A 579 -23.85 13.30 8.98
CA TYR A 579 -22.50 13.73 9.37
C TYR A 579 -21.55 12.55 9.27
N ASP A 580 -20.38 12.77 8.67
CA ASP A 580 -19.25 11.84 8.75
C ASP A 580 -18.53 12.00 10.09
N TYR A 581 -18.10 10.89 10.70
CA TYR A 581 -17.39 10.89 11.98
C TYR A 581 -15.84 10.92 11.85
N GLY A 582 -15.32 11.34 10.70
CA GLY A 582 -13.90 11.23 10.37
C GLY A 582 -13.54 9.82 9.90
N SER A 583 -14.44 9.20 9.13
CA SER A 583 -14.30 7.81 8.72
C SER A 583 -13.26 7.63 7.62
N VAL A 584 -12.57 6.47 7.61
CA VAL A 584 -11.41 6.24 6.72
C VAL A 584 -11.79 6.25 5.24
N ALA A 585 -12.96 5.67 4.89
CA ALA A 585 -13.47 5.67 3.52
C ALA A 585 -14.37 6.89 3.18
N GLY A 586 -14.72 7.69 4.18
CA GLY A 586 -15.65 8.81 4.08
C GLY A 586 -17.10 8.42 3.86
N THR A 587 -18.01 9.31 4.28
CA THR A 587 -19.44 9.27 3.97
C THR A 587 -19.73 10.16 2.77
N TRP A 588 -20.47 9.67 1.78
CA TRP A 588 -20.79 10.41 0.55
C TRP A 588 -22.30 10.44 0.29
N VAL A 589 -22.81 11.52 -0.29
CA VAL A 589 -24.20 11.65 -0.74
C VAL A 589 -24.21 12.08 -2.19
N ASN A 590 -24.88 11.32 -3.06
CA ASN A 590 -24.94 11.58 -4.50
C ASN A 590 -23.57 11.83 -5.16
N TYR A 591 -22.53 11.13 -4.67
CA TYR A 591 -21.11 11.25 -5.07
C TYR A 591 -20.35 12.51 -4.62
N ASP A 592 -20.93 13.42 -3.81
CA ASP A 592 -20.15 14.45 -3.11
C ASP A 592 -19.92 14.06 -1.63
N PRO A 593 -18.73 14.35 -1.06
CA PRO A 593 -18.38 13.95 0.30
C PRO A 593 -19.13 14.80 1.34
N VAL A 594 -19.47 14.17 2.47
CA VAL A 594 -20.13 14.86 3.61
C VAL A 594 -19.07 15.50 4.49
N ALA A 595 -19.04 16.83 4.53
CA ALA A 595 -18.17 17.59 5.43
C ALA A 595 -18.58 17.41 6.91
N ARG A 596 -17.67 17.72 7.85
CA ARG A 596 -17.90 17.63 9.31
C ARG A 596 -19.07 18.48 9.82
N GLU A 597 -19.43 19.54 9.10
CA GLU A 597 -20.59 20.40 9.38
C GLU A 597 -21.94 19.73 9.06
N GLY A 598 -21.90 18.61 8.33
CA GLY A 598 -23.04 17.80 7.93
C GLY A 598 -23.73 18.28 6.67
N ARG A 599 -24.50 17.38 6.05
CA ARG A 599 -25.26 17.63 4.82
C ARG A 599 -26.73 17.27 5.01
N ARG A 600 -27.64 18.08 4.46
CA ARG A 600 -29.08 17.80 4.47
C ARG A 600 -29.42 16.71 3.45
N LEU A 601 -30.21 15.72 3.86
CA LEU A 601 -30.70 14.64 3.02
C LEU A 601 -32.08 14.98 2.42
N ALA A 602 -32.25 14.65 1.14
CA ALA A 602 -33.50 14.71 0.38
C ALA A 602 -34.01 13.29 0.05
N HIS A 603 -35.33 13.15 -0.15
CA HIS A 603 -35.92 11.88 -0.56
C HIS A 603 -35.35 11.42 -1.90
N GLY A 604 -34.81 10.21 -1.97
CA GLY A 604 -34.17 9.62 -3.15
C GLY A 604 -32.64 9.65 -3.13
N ASP A 605 -32.01 10.38 -2.20
CA ASP A 605 -30.55 10.50 -2.11
C ASP A 605 -29.84 9.15 -1.95
N ARG A 606 -28.71 8.99 -2.65
CA ARG A 606 -27.80 7.84 -2.55
C ARG A 606 -26.68 8.13 -1.57
N ILE A 607 -26.77 7.54 -0.39
CA ILE A 607 -25.77 7.61 0.67
C ILE A 607 -24.79 6.45 0.50
N HIS A 608 -23.49 6.72 0.58
CA HIS A 608 -22.44 5.72 0.62
C HIS A 608 -21.79 5.74 1.99
N PHE A 609 -21.75 4.58 2.65
CA PHE A 609 -20.96 4.32 3.85
C PHE A 609 -19.80 3.42 3.43
N GLY A 610 -18.65 4.00 3.14
CA GLY A 610 -17.58 3.32 2.40
C GLY A 610 -18.12 2.72 1.09
N ARG A 611 -18.04 1.40 0.96
CA ARG A 611 -18.50 0.63 -0.22
C ARG A 611 -19.99 0.31 -0.21
N LEU A 612 -20.70 0.47 0.91
CA LEU A 612 -22.14 0.17 0.98
C LEU A 612 -23.00 1.34 0.55
N VAL A 613 -23.85 1.12 -0.45
CA VAL A 613 -24.78 2.13 -0.98
C VAL A 613 -26.18 1.93 -0.41
N TYR A 614 -26.81 3.02 0.04
CA TYR A 614 -28.17 3.09 0.53
C TYR A 614 -28.95 4.22 -0.15
N ARG A 615 -30.24 4.00 -0.43
CA ARG A 615 -31.17 5.06 -0.81
C ARG A 615 -31.94 5.55 0.40
N PHE A 616 -31.99 6.86 0.61
CA PHE A 616 -32.76 7.50 1.67
C PHE A 616 -34.19 7.77 1.22
N GLU A 617 -35.17 7.27 1.98
CA GLU A 617 -36.60 7.39 1.66
C GLU A 617 -37.37 7.97 2.85
N LEU A 618 -37.88 9.20 2.70
CA LEU A 618 -38.88 9.78 3.60
C LEU A 618 -40.22 9.05 3.49
N LYS A 619 -40.91 8.84 4.61
CA LYS A 619 -42.27 8.23 4.67
C LYS A 619 -43.31 9.04 3.89
N GLN A 620 -43.18 10.36 3.89
CA GLN A 620 -43.94 11.27 3.04
C GLN A 620 -42.95 11.90 2.05
N ALA A 621 -42.99 11.44 0.80
CA ALA A 621 -42.21 12.07 -0.26
C ALA A 621 -42.77 13.48 -0.52
N PRO A 622 -41.93 14.53 -0.59
CA PRO A 622 -42.36 15.81 -1.13
C PRO A 622 -42.78 15.64 -2.59
N PRO A 623 -43.73 16.45 -3.11
CA PRO A 623 -44.15 16.36 -4.50
C PRO A 623 -42.97 16.59 -5.45
N GLU A 624 -42.90 15.81 -6.53
CA GLU A 624 -41.81 15.91 -7.52
C GLU A 624 -41.74 17.33 -8.10
N SER A 625 -40.56 17.94 -8.01
CA SER A 625 -40.30 19.25 -8.62
C SER A 625 -39.97 19.08 -10.10
N GLU A 626 -40.87 19.54 -10.98
CA GLU A 626 -40.65 19.51 -12.43
C GLU A 626 -39.33 20.21 -12.82
N PRO A 627 -38.52 19.62 -13.72
CA PRO A 627 -37.22 20.16 -14.10
C PRO A 627 -37.37 21.45 -14.92
N ARG A 628 -37.07 22.60 -14.29
CA ARG A 628 -36.94 23.88 -14.99
C ARG A 628 -35.63 23.96 -15.76
N VAL A 629 -35.69 23.68 -17.07
CA VAL A 629 -34.57 23.92 -17.99
C VAL A 629 -34.37 25.43 -18.18
N THR A 630 -33.41 26.02 -17.47
CA THR A 630 -32.95 27.38 -17.72
C THR A 630 -31.91 27.39 -18.84
N SER A 631 -32.31 27.79 -20.04
CA SER A 631 -31.36 28.07 -21.13
C SER A 631 -30.50 29.28 -20.77
N LYS A 632 -29.19 29.04 -20.59
CA LYS A 632 -28.21 30.10 -20.37
C LYS A 632 -28.03 30.86 -21.69
N LYS A 633 -28.11 32.19 -21.63
CA LYS A 633 -28.03 33.10 -22.78
C LYS A 633 -26.73 33.88 -22.76
#